data_AF-A0A353BJG3-F1
#
_entry.id   AF-A0A353BJG3-F1
#
_cell.length_a   1.000
_cell.length_b   1.000
_cell.length_c   1.000
_cell.angle_alpha   90.00
_cell.angle_beta   90.00
_cell.angle_gamma   90.00
#
_symmetry.space_group_name_H-M   'P 1'
#
loop_
_entity.id
_entity.type
_entity.pdbx_description
1 polymer ?
#
loop_
_entity_poly.entity_id
_entity_poly.type
_entity_poly.pdbx_seq_one_letter_code
_entity_poly.pdbx_strand_id
1 'polypeptide(L)'
;GLYPPETVSRALECCGFDMNADQLKALGKDVLRTKYAFKVREGFDPRAESLPERIFQTPAPGGAIDRGYVERAISAYRKELGL
;
A
#
# COMPACT_ATOMS: atom_id res chain seq x y z
N GLY A 1 4.54 -11.56 0.41
CA GLY A 1 5.40 -11.31 -0.75
C GLY A 1 6.11 -12.59 -1.13
N LEU A 2 6.65 -12.69 -2.35
CA LEU A 2 7.46 -13.84 -2.78
C LEU A 2 8.73 -13.99 -1.93
N TYR A 3 9.29 -12.87 -1.46
CA TYR A 3 10.42 -12.85 -0.52
C TYR A 3 9.95 -12.40 0.87
N PRO A 4 10.08 -13.26 1.89
CA PRO A 4 9.84 -12.87 3.28
C PRO A 4 10.83 -11.78 3.74
N PRO A 5 10.46 -10.91 4.70
CA PRO A 5 11.34 -9.89 5.25
C PRO A 5 12.71 -10.42 5.71
N GLU A 6 12.76 -11.64 6.21
CA GLU A 6 13.97 -12.32 6.69
C GLU A 6 14.92 -12.68 5.53
N THR A 7 14.36 -13.04 4.38
CA THR A 7 15.15 -13.26 3.15
C THR A 7 15.70 -11.96 2.60
N VAL A 8 14.90 -10.88 2.64
CA VAL A 8 15.34 -9.54 2.22
C VAL A 8 16.45 -9.02 3.15
N SER A 9 16.29 -9.18 4.46
CA SER A 9 17.28 -8.82 5.48
C SER A 9 18.63 -9.48 5.22
N ARG A 10 18.66 -10.81 5.01
CA ARG A 10 19.90 -11.53 4.66
C ARG A 10 20.54 -11.06 3.34
N ALA A 11 19.72 -10.73 2.34
CA ALA A 11 20.25 -10.21 1.07
C ALA A 11 20.88 -8.82 1.23
N LEU A 12 20.29 -7.97 2.07
CA LEU A 12 20.80 -6.63 2.39
C LEU A 12 22.10 -6.68 3.19
N GLU A 13 22.26 -7.67 4.06
CA GLU A 13 23.50 -7.92 4.80
C GLU A 13 24.69 -8.14 3.85
N CYS A 14 24.49 -8.84 2.72
CA CYS A 14 25.53 -8.99 1.68
C CYS A 14 25.97 -7.66 1.06
N CYS A 15 25.18 -6.61 1.18
CA CYS A 15 25.49 -5.25 0.73
C CYS A 15 25.96 -4.33 1.86
N GLY A 16 26.20 -4.86 3.07
CA GLY A 16 26.65 -4.11 4.24
C GLY A 16 25.54 -3.41 5.02
N PHE A 17 24.27 -3.77 4.79
CA PHE A 17 23.15 -3.23 5.55
C PHE A 17 22.73 -4.20 6.66
N ASP A 18 23.02 -3.85 7.91
CA ASP A 18 22.54 -4.57 9.09
C ASP A 18 21.12 -4.09 9.44
N MET A 19 20.12 -4.73 8.85
CA MET A 19 18.71 -4.43 9.08
C MET A 19 17.89 -5.71 9.27
N ASN A 20 17.19 -5.81 10.38
CA ASN A 20 16.27 -6.91 10.64
C ASN A 20 14.89 -6.70 9.99
N ALA A 21 14.07 -7.76 10.00
CA ALA A 21 12.75 -7.78 9.40
C ALA A 21 11.81 -6.66 9.90
N ASP A 22 11.87 -6.30 11.18
CA ASP A 22 10.99 -5.29 11.76
C ASP A 22 11.45 -3.87 11.44
N GLN A 23 12.76 -3.63 11.39
CA GLN A 23 13.34 -2.39 10.88
C GLN A 23 12.96 -2.18 9.40
N LEU A 24 12.96 -3.24 8.59
CA LEU A 24 12.51 -3.16 7.18
C LEU A 24 11.02 -2.82 7.07
N LYS A 25 10.17 -3.41 7.92
CA LYS A 25 8.73 -3.07 7.94
C LYS A 25 8.51 -1.62 8.37
N ALA A 26 9.23 -1.14 9.39
CA ALA A 26 9.16 0.24 9.84
C ALA A 26 9.58 1.21 8.73
N LEU A 27 10.73 0.97 8.10
CA LEU A 27 11.20 1.75 6.96
C LEU A 27 10.17 1.76 5.81
N GLY A 28 9.58 0.61 5.50
CA GLY A 28 8.53 0.51 4.49
C GLY A 28 7.31 1.38 4.79
N LYS A 29 6.89 1.47 6.06
CA LYS A 29 5.79 2.37 6.48
C LYS A 29 6.18 3.84 6.30
N ASP A 30 7.41 4.22 6.64
CA ASP A 30 7.86 5.60 6.53
C ASP A 30 8.04 6.03 5.08
N VAL A 31 8.59 5.16 4.22
CA VAL A 31 8.63 5.36 2.77
C VAL A 31 7.22 5.52 2.20
N LEU A 32 6.27 4.68 2.64
CA LEU A 32 4.88 4.76 2.18
C LEU A 32 4.23 6.09 2.56
N ARG A 33 4.38 6.53 3.82
CA ARG A 33 3.88 7.83 4.30
C ARG A 33 4.49 8.99 3.53
N THR A 34 5.81 8.97 3.35
CA THR A 34 6.55 10.02 2.62
C THR A 34 6.08 10.12 1.18
N LYS A 35 5.92 8.98 0.49
CA LYS A 35 5.36 8.92 -0.86
C LYS A 35 3.97 9.53 -0.92
N TYR A 36 3.11 9.24 0.05
CA TYR A 36 1.75 9.79 0.08
C TYR A 36 1.71 11.27 0.43
N ALA A 37 2.55 11.74 1.34
CA ALA A 37 2.69 13.16 1.63
C ALA A 37 3.08 13.95 0.37
N PHE A 38 3.99 13.41 -0.44
CA PHE A 38 4.31 13.96 -1.76
C PHE A 38 3.08 13.96 -2.67
N LYS A 39 2.38 12.82 -2.84
CA LYS A 39 1.18 12.74 -3.70
C LYS A 39 0.13 13.78 -3.33
N VAL A 40 -0.19 13.93 -2.05
CA VAL A 40 -1.21 14.88 -1.57
C VAL A 40 -0.77 16.32 -1.79
N ARG A 41 0.52 16.64 -1.57
CA ARG A 41 1.08 17.95 -1.88
C ARG A 41 0.92 18.31 -3.36
N GLU A 42 1.07 17.34 -4.25
CA GLU A 42 0.88 17.50 -5.70
C GLU A 42 -0.59 17.39 -6.15
N GLY A 43 -1.56 17.36 -5.21
CA GLY A 43 -3.00 17.42 -5.53
C GLY A 43 -3.70 16.07 -5.69
N PHE A 44 -3.05 14.95 -5.35
CA PHE A 44 -3.72 13.64 -5.34
C PHE A 44 -4.71 13.52 -4.17
N ASP A 45 -5.99 13.27 -4.46
CA ASP A 45 -6.99 12.88 -3.46
C ASP A 45 -7.51 11.46 -3.74
N PRO A 46 -7.27 10.48 -2.84
CA PRO A 46 -7.81 9.13 -2.97
C PRO A 46 -9.35 9.04 -3.13
N ARG A 47 -10.10 10.07 -2.70
CA ARG A 47 -11.57 10.13 -2.87
C ARG A 47 -12.01 10.72 -4.20
N ALA A 48 -11.16 11.51 -4.85
CA ALA A 48 -11.46 12.13 -6.14
C ALA A 48 -11.15 11.19 -7.31
N GLU A 49 -10.37 10.13 -7.07
CA GLU A 49 -10.05 9.12 -8.08
C GLU A 49 -11.29 8.30 -8.47
N SER A 50 -11.70 8.44 -9.73
CA SER A 50 -12.81 7.66 -10.29
C SER A 50 -12.33 6.25 -10.58
N LEU A 51 -12.91 5.27 -9.88
CA LEU A 51 -12.65 3.86 -10.16
C LEU A 51 -13.37 3.44 -11.45
N PRO A 52 -12.71 2.72 -12.37
CA PRO A 52 -13.36 2.24 -13.57
C PRO A 52 -14.57 1.35 -13.25
N GLU A 53 -15.75 1.72 -13.73
CA GLU A 53 -17.01 1.03 -13.39
C GLU A 53 -16.97 -0.49 -13.65
N ARG A 54 -16.22 -0.91 -14.67
CA ARG A 54 -16.04 -2.31 -15.07
C ARG A 54 -15.60 -3.21 -13.91
N ILE A 55 -14.85 -2.70 -12.93
CA ILE A 55 -14.38 -3.52 -11.80
C ILE A 55 -15.54 -4.02 -10.92
N PHE A 56 -16.69 -3.33 -10.94
CA PHE A 56 -17.89 -3.71 -10.20
C PHE A 56 -18.88 -4.52 -11.04
N GLN A 57 -18.76 -4.46 -12.37
CA GLN A 57 -19.68 -5.12 -13.30
C GLN A 57 -19.21 -6.51 -13.71
N THR A 58 -17.90 -6.69 -13.93
CA THR A 58 -17.33 -7.95 -14.41
C THR A 58 -16.71 -8.71 -13.24
N PRO A 59 -17.19 -9.92 -12.89
CA PRO A 59 -16.59 -10.74 -11.86
C PRO A 59 -15.12 -11.06 -12.17
N ALA A 60 -14.25 -10.91 -11.18
CA ALA A 60 -12.88 -11.40 -11.24
C ALA A 60 -12.87 -12.91 -10.89
N PRO A 61 -11.75 -13.64 -11.10
CA PRO A 61 -11.63 -15.03 -10.65
C PRO A 61 -11.96 -15.26 -9.17
N GLY A 62 -11.77 -14.23 -8.33
CA GLY A 62 -12.13 -14.23 -6.91
C GLY A 62 -13.57 -13.78 -6.60
N GLY A 63 -14.42 -13.53 -7.60
CA GLY A 63 -15.79 -13.06 -7.45
C GLY A 63 -15.99 -11.58 -7.84
N ALA A 64 -17.22 -11.11 -7.66
CA ALA A 64 -17.58 -9.71 -7.87
C ALA A 64 -16.99 -8.82 -6.77
N ILE A 65 -16.55 -7.62 -7.14
CA ILE A 65 -16.04 -6.63 -6.21
C ILE A 65 -17.21 -5.82 -5.65
N ASP A 66 -17.35 -5.79 -4.32
CA ASP A 66 -18.36 -4.96 -3.65
C ASP A 66 -17.92 -3.50 -3.58
N ARG A 67 -18.75 -2.59 -4.07
CA ARG A 67 -18.47 -1.14 -4.05
C ARG A 67 -18.35 -0.61 -2.63
N GLY A 68 -19.26 -1.01 -1.74
CA GLY A 68 -19.25 -0.55 -0.35
C GLY A 68 -17.97 -0.98 0.38
N TYR A 69 -17.47 -2.18 0.09
CA TYR A 69 -16.21 -2.67 0.63
C TYR A 69 -15.03 -1.82 0.16
N VAL A 70 -14.97 -1.48 -1.14
CA VAL A 70 -13.89 -0.65 -1.68
C VAL A 70 -13.90 0.75 -1.05
N GLU A 71 -15.07 1.37 -0.89
CA GLU A 71 -15.20 2.67 -0.22
C GLU A 71 -14.72 2.64 1.25
N ARG A 72 -15.08 1.58 1.99
CA ARG A 72 -14.58 1.37 3.36
C ARG A 72 -13.08 1.14 3.39
N ALA A 73 -12.53 0.38 2.44
CA ALA A 73 -11.10 0.12 2.34
C ALA A 73 -10.30 1.40 2.06
N ILE A 74 -10.78 2.24 1.14
CA ILE A 74 -10.17 3.56 0.86
C ILE A 74 -10.18 4.43 2.13
N SER A 75 -11.31 4.47 2.84
CA SER A 75 -11.44 5.25 4.07
C SER A 75 -10.49 4.76 5.18
N ALA A 76 -10.40 3.44 5.38
CA ALA A 76 -9.50 2.84 6.35
C ALA A 76 -8.03 3.12 6.00
N TYR A 77 -7.68 3.01 4.72
CA TYR A 77 -6.33 3.27 4.23
C TYR A 77 -5.89 4.72 4.43
N ARG A 78 -6.78 5.69 4.19
CA ARG A 78 -6.51 7.11 4.49
C ARG A 78 -6.22 7.34 5.96
N LYS A 79 -7.04 6.77 6.84
CA LYS A 79 -6.88 6.88 8.29
C LYS A 79 -5.51 6.37 8.74
N GLU A 80 -5.06 5.23 8.21
CA GLU A 80 -3.74 4.66 8.51
C GLU A 80 -2.58 5.56 8.04
N LEU A 81 -2.78 6.30 6.94
CA LEU A 81 -1.79 7.24 6.41
C LEU A 81 -1.86 8.65 7.03
N GLY A 82 -2.88 8.95 7.84
CA GLY A 82 -3.10 10.29 8.41
C GLY A 82 -3.60 11.33 7.39
N LEU A 83 -4.36 10.89 6.39
CA LEU A 83 -4.90 11.70 5.27
C LEU A 83 -6.41 11.99 5.37
#